data_AF-A0A959TJW9-F1
#
_entry.id   AF-A0A959TJW9-F1
#
_cell.length_a   1.000
_cell.length_b   1.000
_cell.length_c   1.000
_cell.angle_alpha   90.00
_cell.angle_beta   90.00
_cell.angle_gamma   90.00
#
_symmetry.space_group_name_H-M   'P 1'
#
loop_
_entity.id
_entity.type
_entity.pdbx_description
1 polymer ?
#
loop_
_entity_poly.entity_id
_entity_poly.type
_entity_poly.pdbx_seq_one_letter_code
_entity_poly.pdbx_strand_id
1 'polypeptide(L)' 'MDELSRALDRSDMSLEDEVLHAYGHDETEDLMHPPQVVVRPRTTGQVAAVMKACHTHRVPVTPIGART' A
#
# COMPACT_ATOMS: atom_id res chain seq x y z
N MET A 1 -10.31 -2.71 5.85
CA MET A 1 -10.11 -1.24 5.79
C MET A 1 -10.10 -0.62 7.19
N ASP A 2 -11.01 -1.02 8.08
CA ASP A 2 -11.14 -0.45 9.44
C ASP A 2 -9.89 -0.56 10.33
N GLU A 3 -9.09 -1.61 10.20
CA GLU A 3 -7.82 -1.71 10.96
C GLU A 3 -6.73 -0.78 10.41
N LEU A 4 -6.68 -0.59 9.09
CA LEU A 4 -5.72 0.32 8.47
C LEU A 4 -6.05 1.78 8.84
N SER A 5 -7.32 2.16 8.86
CA SER A 5 -7.75 3.51 9.25
C SER A 5 -7.56 3.82 10.74
N ARG A 6 -7.33 2.81 11.59
CA ARG A 6 -6.90 3.01 12.99
C ARG A 6 -5.41 3.28 13.11
N ALA A 7 -4.61 2.81 12.16
CA ALA A 7 -3.16 2.94 12.17
C ALA A 7 -2.65 4.11 11.31
N LEU A 8 -3.42 4.49 10.28
CA LEU A 8 -3.02 5.48 9.28
C LEU A 8 -4.04 6.61 9.19
N ASP A 9 -3.53 7.81 8.93
CA ASP A 9 -4.37 8.94 8.56
C ASP A 9 -4.93 8.73 7.14
N ARG A 10 -6.08 9.36 6.85
CA ARG A 10 -6.67 9.29 5.50
C ARG A 10 -5.72 9.78 4.41
N SER A 11 -4.85 10.75 4.72
CA SER A 11 -3.84 11.26 3.78
C SER A 11 -2.73 10.25 3.45
N ASP A 12 -2.56 9.22 4.29
CA ASP A 12 -1.54 8.20 4.12
C ASP A 12 -2.11 6.94 3.43
N MET A 13 -3.34 7.01 2.92
CA MET A 13 -4.02 5.94 2.19
C MET A 13 -4.62 6.50 0.90
N SER A 14 -4.41 5.80 -0.22
CA SER A 14 -5.06 6.13 -1.50
C SER A 14 -5.79 4.92 -2.07
N LEU A 15 -6.98 5.22 -2.59
CA LEU A 15 -7.88 4.32 -3.32
C LEU A 15 -8.22 4.93 -4.70
N GLU A 16 -7.52 5.99 -5.10
CA GLU A 16 -7.78 6.68 -6.36
C GLU A 16 -7.25 5.84 -7.52
N ASP A 17 -8.08 5.62 -8.54
CA ASP A 17 -7.73 4.72 -9.66
C ASP A 17 -6.41 5.10 -10.33
N GLU A 18 -6.14 6.40 -10.49
CA GLU A 18 -4.88 6.90 -11.04
C GLU A 18 -3.67 6.46 -10.20
N VAL A 19 -3.78 6.56 -8.87
CA VAL A 19 -2.74 6.14 -7.94
C VAL A 19 -2.60 4.61 -7.93
N LEU A 20 -3.70 3.87 -7.96
CA LEU A 20 -3.63 2.41 -7.99
C LEU A 20 -2.97 1.91 -9.29
N HIS A 21 -3.32 2.49 -10.44
CA HIS A 21 -2.68 2.17 -11.72
C HIS A 21 -1.20 2.54 -11.71
N ALA A 22 -0.84 3.74 -11.24
CA ALA A 22 0.56 4.15 -11.16
C ALA A 22 1.40 3.20 -10.31
N TYR A 23 0.83 2.52 -9.31
CA TYR A 23 1.54 1.58 -8.43
C TYR A 23 1.34 0.10 -8.80
N GLY A 24 0.69 -0.18 -9.94
CA GLY A 24 0.48 -1.53 -10.43
C GLY A 24 1.53 -2.00 -11.44
N HIS A 25 2.48 -1.17 -11.83
CA HIS A 25 3.57 -1.52 -12.75
C HIS A 25 4.92 -1.09 -12.17
N ASP A 26 5.99 -1.72 -12.64
CA ASP A 26 7.35 -1.23 -12.50
C ASP A 26 7.94 -0.90 -13.89
N GLU A 27 9.26 -0.68 -13.97
CA GLU A 27 9.96 -0.33 -15.22
C GLU A 27 10.37 -1.56 -16.02
N THR A 28 10.02 -2.76 -15.56
CA THR A 28 10.37 -4.03 -16.20
C THR A 28 9.13 -4.68 -16.78
N GLU A 29 9.16 -4.94 -18.09
CA GLU A 29 8.06 -5.55 -18.85
C GLU A 29 6.78 -4.70 -18.92
N ASP A 30 5.80 -5.13 -19.73
CA ASP A 30 4.50 -4.44 -19.91
C ASP A 30 3.40 -5.05 -19.01
N LEU A 31 3.74 -5.43 -17.79
CA LEU A 31 2.80 -6.03 -16.83
C LEU A 31 2.11 -4.97 -15.96
N MET A 32 0.80 -5.11 -15.78
CA MET A 32 -0.03 -4.16 -15.03
C MET A 32 -0.94 -4.90 -14.04
N HIS A 33 -0.65 -4.75 -12.75
CA HIS A 33 -1.34 -5.39 -11.64
C HIS A 33 -1.65 -4.39 -10.50
N PRO A 34 -2.68 -3.53 -10.64
CA PRO A 34 -3.02 -2.53 -9.64
C PRO A 34 -3.35 -3.14 -8.27
N PRO A 35 -2.84 -2.56 -7.15
CA PRO A 35 -3.23 -2.98 -5.81
C PRO A 35 -4.64 -2.49 -5.46
N GLN A 36 -5.21 -3.03 -4.38
CA GLN A 36 -6.50 -2.57 -3.85
C GLN A 36 -6.40 -1.28 -3.03
N VAL A 37 -5.20 -0.97 -2.52
CA VAL A 37 -4.91 0.23 -1.73
C VAL A 37 -3.42 0.52 -1.78
N VAL A 38 -3.06 1.79 -1.82
CA VAL A 38 -1.68 2.26 -1.63
C VAL A 38 -1.59 2.97 -0.28
N VAL A 39 -0.62 2.60 0.55
CA VAL A 39 -0.38 3.24 1.85
C VAL A 39 1.01 3.87 1.91
N ARG A 40 1.13 5.00 2.61
CA ARG A 40 2.37 5.77 2.77
C ARG A 40 2.64 6.04 4.25
N PRO A 41 3.00 5.01 5.04
CA PRO A 41 3.30 5.18 6.45
C PRO A 41 4.52 6.11 6.66
N ARG A 42 4.47 6.93 7.70
CA ARG A 42 5.50 7.93 8.04
C ARG A 42 6.40 7.51 9.21
N THR A 43 6.00 6.46 9.93
CA THR A 43 6.73 5.94 11.08
C THR A 43 6.86 4.42 11.02
N THR A 44 7.87 3.88 11.70
CA THR A 44 8.06 2.43 11.85
C THR A 44 6.89 1.77 12.60
N GLY A 45 6.27 2.48 13.55
CA GLY A 45 5.08 2.02 14.26
C GLY A 45 3.88 1.80 13.32
N GLN A 46 3.67 2.72 12.38
CA GLN A 46 2.64 2.57 11.35
C GLN A 46 2.93 1.40 10.41
N VAL A 47 4.18 1.23 9.98
CA VAL A 47 4.59 0.06 9.17
C VAL A 47 4.27 -1.24 9.90
N ALA A 48 4.66 -1.36 11.18
CA ALA A 48 4.41 -2.56 11.97
C ALA A 48 2.90 -2.85 12.11
N ALA A 49 2.09 -1.82 12.34
CA ALA A 49 0.64 -1.96 12.42
C ALA A 49 0.00 -2.44 11.11
N VAL A 50 0.42 -1.87 9.97
CA VAL A 50 -0.03 -2.29 8.63
C VAL A 50 0.35 -3.74 8.37
N MET A 51 1.61 -4.12 8.59
CA MET A 51 2.08 -5.49 8.36
C MET A 51 1.34 -6.50 9.23
N LYS A 52 1.05 -6.16 10.50
CA LYS A 52 0.27 -7.01 11.41
C LYS A 52 -1.18 -7.19 10.92
N ALA A 53 -1.82 -6.12 10.47
CA ALA A 53 -3.17 -6.19 9.90
C ALA A 53 -3.18 -7.05 8.64
N CYS A 54 -2.29 -6.78 7.68
CA CYS A 54 -2.18 -7.55 6.44
C CYS A 54 -1.90 -9.03 6.71
N HIS A 55 -1.02 -9.36 7.65
CA HIS A 55 -0.75 -10.75 8.04
C HIS A 55 -1.99 -11.45 8.61
N THR A 56 -2.70 -10.78 9.53
CA THR A 56 -3.93 -11.30 10.17
C THR A 56 -5.00 -11.65 9.14
N HIS A 57 -5.17 -10.80 8.14
CA HIS A 57 -6.17 -10.96 7.08
C HIS A 57 -5.64 -11.68 5.83
N ARG A 58 -4.38 -12.17 5.85
CA ARG A 58 -3.69 -12.82 4.72
C ARG A 58 -3.69 -11.99 3.43
N VAL A 59 -3.55 -10.68 3.56
CA VAL A 59 -3.42 -9.74 2.44
C VAL A 59 -1.94 -9.64 2.06
N PRO A 60 -1.56 -9.93 0.80
CA PRO A 60 -0.19 -9.75 0.34
C PRO A 60 0.20 -8.27 0.36
N VAL A 61 1.48 -7.99 0.61
CA VAL A 61 2.03 -6.64 0.63
C VAL A 61 3.21 -6.58 -0.32
N THR A 62 3.21 -5.59 -1.20
CA THR A 62 4.33 -5.28 -2.10
C THR A 62 5.02 -4.02 -1.61
N PRO A 63 6.22 -4.11 -1.00
CA PRO A 63 6.99 -2.93 -0.62
C PRO A 63 7.50 -2.20 -1.86
N ILE A 64 7.38 -0.88 -1.87
CA ILE A 64 7.83 -0.03 -2.97
C ILE A 64 8.70 1.10 -2.40
N GLY A 65 9.89 1.27 -2.97
CA GLY A 65 10.85 2.31 -2.61
C GLY A 65 10.66 3.60 -3.43
N ALA A 66 11.77 4.16 -3.91
CA ALA A 66 11.78 5.46 -4.60
C ALA A 66 11.17 5.44 -6.01
N ARG A 67 11.02 4.26 -6.64
CA ARG A 67 10.56 4.10 -8.03
C ARG A 67 11.43 4.87 -9.06
N THR A 68 12.74 4.73 -8.93
CA THR A 68 13.76 5.37 -9.79
C THR A 68 14.62 4.33 -10.46
#